data_AF-A0A919CTE5-F1
#
_entry.id   AF-A0A919CTE5-F1
#
_cell.length_a   1.000
_cell.length_b   1.000
_cell.length_c   1.000
_cell.angle_alpha   90.00
_cell.angle_beta   90.00
_cell.angle_gamma   90.00
#
_symmetry.space_group_name_H-M   'P 1'
#
loop_
_entity.id
_entity.type
_entity.pdbx_description
1 polymer ?
#
loop_
_entity_poly.entity_id
_entity_poly.type
_entity_poly.pdbx_seq_one_letter_code
_entity_poly.pdbx_strand_id
1 'polypeptide(L)'
;MGTRGSGGGGGPDLHVSGKDLTKLAGDLDDMQDHLDKQVKRMDGLVDRIEAGWRGPAATAYREFHRAAAEDAVRIREVMKLLEQAVRMSRDGFSRHDLDVLEQMRSVRVDVGSEAGRLSTPGEASAPPPPRSSLDSY
;
A
#
# COMPACT_ATOMS: atom_id res chain seq x y z
N MET A 1 -46.05 -26.92 -31.38
CA MET A 1 -44.67 -27.25 -30.97
C MET A 1 -43.97 -25.96 -30.63
N GLY A 2 -43.75 -25.72 -29.33
CA GLY A 2 -43.30 -24.45 -28.78
C GLY A 2 -41.80 -24.20 -28.96
N THR A 3 -41.51 -22.95 -29.34
CA THR A 3 -40.35 -22.10 -29.01
C THR A 3 -39.15 -22.77 -28.33
N ARG A 4 -38.03 -22.86 -29.07
CA ARG A 4 -36.68 -22.99 -28.49
C ARG A 4 -36.32 -21.69 -27.79
N GLY A 5 -36.07 -21.76 -26.48
CA GLY A 5 -35.51 -20.66 -25.70
C GLY A 5 -34.07 -20.38 -26.12
N SER A 6 -33.81 -19.16 -26.56
CA SER A 6 -32.46 -18.60 -26.66
C SER A 6 -32.22 -17.80 -25.38
N GLY A 7 -31.63 -18.46 -24.39
CA GLY A 7 -31.15 -17.83 -23.15
C GLY A 7 -29.75 -17.28 -23.36
N GLY A 8 -29.61 -16.25 -24.21
CA GLY A 8 -28.37 -15.49 -24.36
C GLY A 8 -28.24 -14.45 -23.24
N GLY A 9 -27.81 -14.89 -22.06
CA GLY A 9 -27.45 -14.00 -20.95
C GLY A 9 -26.07 -13.39 -21.17
N GLY A 10 -25.95 -12.49 -22.15
CA GLY A 10 -24.76 -11.68 -22.38
C GLY A 10 -24.65 -10.61 -21.30
N GLY A 11 -23.94 -10.92 -20.20
CA GLY A 11 -23.28 -9.87 -19.43
C GLY A 11 -22.26 -9.16 -20.33
N PRO A 12 -21.94 -7.88 -20.09
CA PRO A 12 -20.97 -7.16 -20.91
C PRO A 12 -19.65 -7.91 -20.88
N ASP A 13 -19.31 -8.55 -22.00
CA ASP A 13 -17.98 -9.12 -22.23
C ASP A 13 -17.00 -7.94 -22.13
N LEU A 14 -16.32 -7.86 -21.00
CA LEU A 14 -15.14 -7.01 -20.85
C LEU A 14 -14.13 -7.55 -21.87
N HIS A 15 -14.08 -6.92 -23.04
CA HIS A 15 -13.08 -7.17 -24.08
C HIS A 15 -11.71 -6.67 -23.63
N VAL A 16 -11.15 -7.30 -22.59
CA VAL A 16 -9.80 -7.04 -22.10
C VAL A 16 -8.96 -8.25 -22.45
N SER A 17 -7.87 -8.04 -23.20
CA SER A 17 -6.99 -9.15 -23.55
C SER A 17 -6.11 -9.54 -22.36
N GLY A 18 -5.68 -10.80 -22.30
CA GLY A 18 -4.72 -11.23 -21.27
C GLY A 18 -3.41 -10.43 -21.28
N LYS A 19 -3.04 -9.85 -22.43
CA LYS A 19 -1.90 -8.91 -22.55
C LYS A 19 -2.17 -7.60 -21.82
N ASP A 20 -3.38 -7.05 -21.92
CA ASP A 20 -3.75 -5.81 -21.24
C ASP A 20 -3.82 -6.02 -19.72
N LEU A 21 -4.33 -7.17 -19.26
CA LEU A 21 -4.31 -7.53 -17.84
C LEU A 21 -2.88 -7.73 -17.31
N THR A 22 -2.00 -8.37 -18.10
CA THR A 22 -0.58 -8.50 -17.73
C THR A 22 0.09 -7.13 -17.60
N LYS A 23 -0.20 -6.21 -18.53
CA LYS A 23 0.30 -4.84 -18.45
C LYS A 23 -0.24 -4.11 -17.23
N LEU A 24 -1.55 -4.19 -16.97
CA LEU A 24 -2.17 -3.56 -15.82
C LEU A 24 -1.58 -4.04 -14.49
N ALA A 25 -1.30 -5.34 -14.36
CA ALA A 25 -0.60 -5.86 -13.19
C ALA A 25 0.80 -5.24 -13.03
N GLY A 26 1.55 -5.09 -14.14
CA GLY A 26 2.84 -4.38 -14.13
C GLY A 26 2.69 -2.91 -13.73
N ASP A 27 1.71 -2.20 -14.29
CA ASP A 27 1.45 -0.80 -13.97
C ASP A 27 1.08 -0.60 -12.48
N LEU A 28 0.37 -1.57 -11.88
CA LEU A 28 0.06 -1.57 -10.44
C LEU A 28 1.30 -1.83 -9.57
N ASP A 29 2.20 -2.72 -9.98
CA ASP A 29 3.48 -2.95 -9.31
C ASP A 29 4.37 -1.68 -9.35
N ASP A 30 4.51 -1.06 -10.53
CA ASP A 30 5.26 0.18 -10.72
C ASP A 30 4.73 1.32 -9.84
N MET A 31 3.40 1.42 -9.67
CA MET A 31 2.77 2.44 -8.82
C MET A 31 3.04 2.21 -7.33
N GLN A 32 3.08 0.96 -6.87
CA GLN A 32 3.47 0.64 -5.48
C GLN A 32 4.90 1.13 -5.20
N ASP A 33 5.78 0.84 -6.15
CA ASP A 33 7.19 1.24 -6.14
C ASP A 33 7.37 2.77 -6.17
N HIS A 34 6.52 3.46 -6.94
CA HIS A 34 6.52 4.91 -7.01
C HIS A 34 6.10 5.56 -5.68
N LEU A 35 5.04 5.05 -5.04
CA LEU A 35 4.56 5.57 -3.76
C LEU A 35 5.62 5.42 -2.66
N ASP A 36 6.30 4.27 -2.59
CA ASP A 36 7.40 4.04 -1.65
C ASP A 36 8.56 5.04 -1.84
N LYS A 37 8.97 5.26 -3.09
CA LYS A 37 10.03 6.23 -3.43
C LYS A 37 9.63 7.66 -3.08
N GLN A 38 8.37 8.06 -3.29
CA GLN A 38 7.91 9.40 -2.96
C GLN A 38 7.89 9.68 -1.46
N VAL A 39 7.46 8.72 -0.64
CA VAL A 39 7.48 8.87 0.83
C VAL A 39 8.92 9.05 1.32
N LYS A 40 9.84 8.17 0.90
CA LYS A 40 11.26 8.24 1.25
C LYS A 40 11.94 9.53 0.77
N ARG A 41 11.58 10.01 -0.43
CA ARG A 41 12.09 11.28 -0.95
C ARG A 41 11.61 12.46 -0.12
N MET A 42 10.37 12.44 0.35
CA MET A 42 9.82 13.50 1.18
C MET A 42 10.53 13.53 2.54
N ASP A 43 10.80 12.37 3.13
CA ASP A 43 11.62 12.24 4.35
C ASP A 43 13.05 12.83 4.18
N GLY A 44 13.77 12.45 3.13
CA GLY A 44 15.12 12.99 2.87
C GLY A 44 15.16 14.49 2.49
N LEU A 45 14.03 15.09 2.09
CA LEU A 45 13.91 16.54 1.96
C LEU A 45 13.70 17.20 3.34
N VAL A 46 12.93 16.56 4.22
CA VAL A 46 12.68 17.01 5.59
C VAL A 46 13.97 17.05 6.39
N ASP A 47 14.77 15.98 6.38
CA ASP A 47 16.06 15.93 7.08
C ASP A 47 16.99 17.10 6.69
N ARG A 48 16.94 17.51 5.41
CA ARG A 48 17.74 18.65 4.91
C ARG A 48 17.16 20.01 5.30
N ILE A 49 15.85 20.14 5.43
CA ILE A 49 15.17 21.41 5.75
C ILE A 49 15.07 21.64 7.26
N GLU A 50 14.92 20.58 8.06
CA GLU A 50 14.80 20.64 9.52
C GLU A 50 16.04 21.17 10.23
N ALA A 51 17.19 21.19 9.57
CA ALA A 51 18.36 21.91 10.04
C ALA A 51 18.05 23.40 10.32
N GLY A 52 17.06 23.99 9.63
CA GLY A 52 16.61 25.37 9.82
C GLY A 52 15.30 25.55 10.58
N TRP A 53 14.45 24.53 10.70
CA TRP A 53 13.14 24.62 11.36
C TRP A 53 13.14 23.77 12.63
N ARG A 54 13.56 24.36 13.75
CA ARG A 54 13.41 23.74 15.08
C ARG A 54 12.21 24.37 15.79
N GLY A 55 11.24 23.54 16.21
CA GLY A 55 10.09 24.01 16.99
C GLY A 55 8.77 23.37 16.59
N PRO A 56 7.63 23.93 17.05
CA PRO A 56 6.30 23.36 16.85
C PRO A 56 5.93 23.09 15.37
N ALA A 57 6.44 23.90 14.44
CA ALA A 57 6.22 23.71 13.01
C ALA A 57 6.84 22.41 12.47
N ALA A 58 8.03 22.02 12.95
CA ALA A 58 8.66 20.77 12.57
C ALA A 58 7.88 19.57 13.12
N THR A 59 7.42 19.65 14.37
CA THR A 59 6.58 18.60 14.97
C THR A 59 5.28 18.41 14.18
N ALA A 60 4.57 19.50 13.86
CA ALA A 60 3.34 19.43 13.07
C ALA A 60 3.60 18.84 11.68
N TYR A 61 4.70 19.20 11.04
CA TYR A 61 5.06 18.63 9.73
C TYR A 61 5.34 17.12 9.82
N ARG A 62 6.13 16.66 10.80
CA ARG A 62 6.39 15.22 10.99
C ARG A 62 5.09 14.44 11.18
N GLU A 63 4.13 15.00 11.90
CA GLU A 63 2.81 14.38 12.09
C GLU A 63 2.07 14.23 10.76
N PHE A 64 2.01 15.29 9.93
CA PHE A 64 1.41 15.23 8.60
C PHE A 64 2.14 14.26 7.67
N HIS A 65 3.48 14.23 7.72
CA HIS A 65 4.28 13.32 6.91
C HIS A 65 4.00 11.86 7.29
N ARG A 66 3.96 11.54 8.59
CA ARG A 66 3.60 10.20 9.07
C ARG A 66 2.20 9.79 8.62
N ALA A 67 1.22 10.69 8.73
CA ALA A 67 -0.13 10.42 8.25
C ALA A 67 -0.16 10.14 6.73
N ALA A 68 0.59 10.90 5.93
CA ALA A 68 0.71 10.67 4.49
C ALA A 68 1.41 9.35 4.15
N ALA A 69 2.41 8.93 4.94
CA ALA A 69 3.03 7.63 4.77
C ALA A 69 2.11 6.47 5.15
N GLU A 70 1.29 6.63 6.19
CA GLU A 70 0.26 5.65 6.52
C GLU A 70 -0.76 5.51 5.38
N ASP A 71 -1.17 6.61 4.75
CA ASP A 71 -2.02 6.58 3.55
C ASP A 71 -1.32 5.86 2.39
N ALA A 72 -0.05 6.16 2.13
CA ALA A 72 0.71 5.50 1.08
C ALA A 72 0.83 3.98 1.32
N VAL A 73 1.07 3.54 2.56
CA VAL A 73 1.08 2.13 2.94
C VAL A 73 -0.29 1.49 2.69
N ARG A 74 -1.38 2.13 3.14
CA ARG A 74 -2.74 1.63 2.90
C ARG A 74 -3.05 1.45 1.41
N ILE A 75 -2.73 2.47 0.60
CA ILE A 75 -2.93 2.44 -0.85
C ILE A 75 -2.11 1.31 -1.47
N ARG A 76 -0.84 1.17 -1.08
CA ARG A 76 0.04 0.11 -1.58
C ARG A 76 -0.52 -1.29 -1.28
N GLU A 77 -1.02 -1.53 -0.07
CA GLU A 77 -1.60 -2.84 0.27
C GLU A 77 -2.87 -3.13 -0.54
N VAL A 78 -3.71 -2.12 -0.80
CA VAL A 78 -4.85 -2.28 -1.72
C VAL A 78 -4.37 -2.58 -3.14
N MET A 79 -3.34 -1.87 -3.63
CA MET A 79 -2.77 -2.10 -4.96
C MET A 79 -2.20 -3.50 -5.12
N LYS A 80 -1.52 -4.06 -4.10
CA LYS A 80 -1.04 -5.47 -4.11
C LYS A 80 -2.16 -6.47 -4.29
N LEU A 81 -3.29 -6.25 -3.62
CA LEU A 81 -4.46 -7.12 -3.74
C LEU A 81 -5.08 -7.01 -5.14
N LEU A 82 -5.20 -5.79 -5.66
CA LEU A 82 -5.70 -5.55 -7.02
C LEU A 82 -4.78 -6.16 -8.08
N GLU A 83 -3.47 -6.01 -7.95
CA GLU A 83 -2.48 -6.59 -8.85
C GLU A 83 -2.65 -8.11 -8.91
N GLN A 84 -2.75 -8.77 -7.75
CA GLN A 84 -2.88 -10.21 -7.68
C GLN A 84 -4.23 -10.68 -8.24
N ALA A 85 -5.31 -9.96 -7.96
CA ALA A 85 -6.60 -10.22 -8.59
C ALA A 85 -6.53 -10.12 -10.12
N VAL A 86 -5.83 -9.10 -10.66
CA VAL A 86 -5.63 -8.93 -12.11
C VAL A 86 -4.80 -10.06 -12.69
N ARG A 87 -3.72 -10.49 -12.01
CA ARG A 87 -2.89 -11.62 -12.45
C ARG A 87 -3.68 -12.93 -12.50
N MET A 88 -4.51 -13.20 -11.49
CA MET A 88 -5.39 -14.38 -11.44
C MET A 88 -6.53 -14.30 -12.46
N SER A 89 -7.06 -13.11 -12.72
CA SER A 89 -8.13 -12.89 -13.70
C SER A 89 -7.66 -13.09 -15.16
N ARG A 90 -6.35 -13.11 -15.43
CA ARG A 90 -5.78 -13.13 -16.79
C ARG A 90 -6.40 -14.19 -17.70
N ASP A 91 -6.58 -15.39 -17.15
CA ASP A 91 -7.09 -16.55 -17.89
C ASP A 91 -8.53 -16.92 -17.44
N GLY A 92 -9.18 -16.04 -16.68
CA GLY A 92 -10.46 -16.27 -16.00
C GLY A 92 -10.27 -16.87 -14.58
N PHE A 93 -11.06 -16.40 -13.62
CA PHE A 93 -10.96 -16.87 -12.23
C PHE A 93 -11.37 -18.33 -12.06
N SER A 94 -10.54 -19.12 -11.38
CA SER A 94 -10.92 -20.42 -10.83
C SER A 94 -11.45 -20.29 -9.39
N ARG A 95 -12.09 -21.35 -8.86
CA ARG A 95 -12.48 -21.38 -7.43
C ARG A 95 -11.29 -21.22 -6.49
N HIS A 96 -10.16 -21.83 -6.84
CA HIS A 96 -8.94 -21.74 -6.05
C HIS A 96 -8.43 -20.30 -5.97
N ASP A 97 -8.49 -19.55 -7.07
CA ASP A 97 -8.06 -18.14 -7.11
C ASP A 97 -8.91 -17.24 -6.21
N LEU A 98 -10.22 -17.53 -6.13
CA LEU A 98 -11.13 -16.79 -5.24
C LEU A 98 -10.82 -17.08 -3.75
N ASP A 99 -10.53 -18.33 -3.41
CA ASP A 99 -10.13 -18.71 -2.04
C ASP A 99 -8.81 -18.02 -1.64
N VAL A 100 -7.85 -17.94 -2.56
CA VAL A 100 -6.59 -17.21 -2.37
C VAL A 100 -6.85 -15.72 -2.14
N LEU A 101 -7.71 -15.09 -2.94
CA LEU A 101 -8.07 -13.68 -2.76
C LEU A 101 -8.69 -13.38 -1.39
N GLU A 102 -9.59 -14.25 -0.91
CA GLU A 102 -10.17 -14.09 0.43
C GLU A 102 -9.10 -14.21 1.53
N GLN A 103 -8.22 -15.21 1.42
CA GLN A 103 -7.14 -15.39 2.37
C GLN A 103 -6.21 -14.16 2.39
N MET A 104 -5.87 -13.63 1.22
CA MET A 104 -5.03 -12.44 1.11
C MET A 104 -5.67 -11.20 1.72
N ARG A 105 -6.97 -10.99 1.51
CA ARG A 105 -7.73 -9.90 2.14
C ARG A 105 -7.74 -10.00 3.68
N SER A 106 -7.60 -11.21 4.22
CA SER A 106 -7.54 -11.43 5.67
C SER A 106 -6.18 -11.04 6.29
N VAL A 107 -5.12 -10.99 5.49
CA VAL A 107 -3.80 -10.57 5.95
C VAL A 107 -3.84 -9.08 6.27
N ARG A 108 -3.63 -8.74 7.55
CA ARG A 108 -3.54 -7.35 8.00
C ARG A 108 -2.09 -6.93 8.08
N VAL A 109 -1.77 -5.80 7.45
CA VAL A 109 -0.47 -5.14 7.59
C VAL A 109 -0.57 -4.13 8.74
N ASP A 110 0.46 -4.09 9.59
CA ASP A 110 0.62 -3.02 10.57
C ASP A 110 1.07 -1.74 9.85
N VAL A 111 0.07 -0.95 9.47
CA VAL A 111 0.27 0.31 8.76
C VAL A 111 1.14 1.28 9.55
N GLY A 112 0.98 1.34 10.87
CA GLY A 112 1.70 2.28 11.71
C GLY A 112 3.19 1.96 11.78
N SER A 113 3.53 0.68 11.94
CA SER A 113 4.93 0.22 11.94
C SER A 113 5.60 0.47 10.58
N GLU A 114 4.92 0.10 9.49
CA GLU A 114 5.45 0.29 8.13
C GLU A 114 5.60 1.77 7.78
N ALA A 115 4.62 2.61 8.12
CA ALA A 115 4.71 4.05 7.92
C ALA A 115 5.86 4.66 8.73
N GLY A 116 6.05 4.24 9.99
CA GLY A 116 7.19 4.68 10.80
C GLY A 116 8.54 4.38 10.13
N ARG A 117 8.71 3.19 9.56
CA ARG A 117 9.95 2.82 8.84
C ARG A 117 10.18 3.66 7.57
N LEU A 118 9.10 4.10 6.93
CA LEU A 118 9.16 4.92 5.71
C LEU A 118 9.34 6.41 5.99
N SER A 119 8.82 6.89 7.12
CA SER A 119 8.78 8.30 7.50
C SER A 119 9.83 8.74 8.51
N THR A 120 10.44 7.81 9.25
CA THR A 120 11.55 8.09 10.15
C THR A 120 12.56 6.93 10.16
N PRO A 121 13.28 6.70 9.05
CA PRO A 121 14.22 5.57 8.92
C PRO A 121 15.31 5.55 10.00
N GLY A 122 15.68 6.74 10.53
CA GLY A 122 16.73 6.91 11.54
C GLY A 122 16.32 6.58 12.99
N GLU A 123 15.04 6.66 13.35
CA GLU A 123 14.58 6.36 14.72
C GLU A 123 14.47 4.86 15.00
N ALA A 124 14.21 4.04 13.98
CA ALA A 124 14.11 2.58 14.11
C ALA A 124 15.43 1.90 14.56
N SER A 125 16.57 2.61 14.51
CA SER A 125 17.88 2.14 14.99
C SER A 125 18.37 2.87 16.25
N ALA A 126 17.61 3.83 16.80
CA ALA A 126 18.03 4.56 17.99
C ALA A 126 17.77 3.72 19.26
N PRO A 127 18.78 3.45 20.12
CA PRO A 127 18.54 2.77 21.39
C PRO A 127 17.58 3.59 22.27
N PRO A 128 16.72 2.94 23.08
CA PRO A 128 15.76 3.64 23.93
C PRO A 128 16.48 4.65 24.84
N PRO A 129 15.88 5.83 25.07
CA PRO A 129 16.51 6.85 25.91
C PRO A 129 16.76 6.29 27.32
N PRO A 130 17.92 6.58 27.94
CA PRO A 130 18.22 6.10 29.28
C PRO A 130 17.14 6.59 30.24
N ARG A 131 16.43 5.65 30.87
CA ARG A 131 15.48 5.97 31.94
C ARG A 131 16.30 6.48 33.14
N SER A 132 16.24 7.79 33.35
CA SER A 132 16.88 8.44 34.50
C SER A 132 16.24 7.91 35.79
N SER A 133 17.03 7.26 36.66
CA SER A 133 16.57 6.62 37.90
C SER A 133 16.54 7.58 39.09
N LEU A 134 16.24 8.87 38.88
CA LEU A 134 16.35 9.90 39.93
C LEU A 134 15.03 10.21 40.67
N ASP A 135 13.94 9.48 40.41
CA ASP A 135 12.67 9.60 41.16
C ASP A 135 12.55 8.61 42.33
N SER A 136 13.68 8.17 42.91
CA SER A 136 13.67 7.33 44.12
C SER A 136 14.62 7.89 45.17
N TYR A 137 14.19 8.96 45.83
CA TYR A 137 14.66 9.38 47.16
C TYR A 137 13.52 9.97 47.97
#